data_AF-X1CQF3-F1
#
_entry.id   AF-X1CQF3-F1
#
_cell.length_a   1.000
_cell.length_b   1.000
_cell.length_c   1.000
_cell.angle_alpha   90.00
_cell.angle_beta   90.00
_cell.angle_gamma   90.00
#
_symmetry.space_group_name_H-M   'P 1'
#
loop_
_entity.id
_entity.type
_entity.pdbx_description
1 polymer ?
#
loop_
_entity_poly.entity_id
_entity_poly.type
_entity_poly.pdbx_seq_one_letter_code
_entity_poly.pdbx_strand_id
1 'polypeptide(L)'
;MKLSGAEIVVECLKKEDVKVIFGIPGGAIMPLYDVLYSETSIKHILTRHEQGAAHAADGYARATGKVGVCMATSGPGATNLITGLANAHLDSIPLVAFTGQ
;
A
#
# COMPACT_ATOMS: atom_id res chain seq x y z
N MET A 1 -10.23 23.83 -4.80
CA MET A 1 -10.78 22.76 -5.68
C MET A 1 -11.29 21.63 -4.79
N LYS A 2 -12.34 20.93 -5.22
CA LYS A 2 -12.85 19.74 -4.52
C LYS A 2 -12.07 18.52 -5.03
N LEU A 3 -11.27 17.91 -4.16
CA LEU A 3 -10.53 16.69 -4.48
C LEU A 3 -11.45 15.46 -4.36
N SER A 4 -11.19 14.45 -5.17
CA SER A 4 -11.73 13.09 -5.01
C SER A 4 -11.10 12.40 -3.79
N GLY A 5 -11.73 11.32 -3.31
CA GLY A 5 -11.19 10.54 -2.19
C GLY A 5 -9.80 9.95 -2.50
N ALA A 6 -9.59 9.48 -3.73
CA ALA A 6 -8.31 8.94 -4.18
C ALA A 6 -7.19 10.00 -4.15
N GLU A 7 -7.46 11.21 -4.65
CA GLU A 7 -6.53 12.34 -4.60
C GLU A 7 -6.18 12.70 -3.15
N ILE A 8 -7.18 12.73 -2.27
CA ILE A 8 -6.95 13.01 -0.84
C ILE A 8 -6.02 11.96 -0.21
N VAL A 9 -6.22 10.67 -0.50
CA VAL A 9 -5.36 9.60 0.03
C VAL A 9 -3.92 9.75 -0.45
N VAL A 10 -3.70 10.01 -1.75
CA VAL A 10 -2.34 10.21 -2.29
C VAL A 10 -1.69 11.46 -1.69
N GLU A 11 -2.42 12.56 -1.53
CA GLU A 11 -1.91 13.76 -0.87
C GLU A 11 -1.56 13.52 0.60
N CYS A 12 -2.33 12.72 1.33
CA CYS A 12 -1.98 12.31 2.69
C CYS A 12 -0.70 11.45 2.71
N LEU A 13 -0.57 10.47 1.82
CA LEU A 13 0.64 9.65 1.71
C LEU A 13 1.90 10.49 1.46
N LYS A 14 1.78 11.54 0.63
CA LYS A 14 2.87 12.49 0.38
C LYS A 14 3.24 13.29 1.62
N LYS A 15 2.24 13.77 2.37
CA LYS A 15 2.45 14.53 3.62
C LYS A 15 3.10 13.69 4.71
N GLU A 16 2.83 12.39 4.73
CA GLU A 16 3.48 11.40 5.61
C GLU A 16 4.84 10.92 5.08
N ASP A 17 5.40 11.56 4.05
CA ASP A 17 6.69 11.23 3.43
C ASP A 17 6.81 9.79 2.90
N VAL A 18 5.69 9.16 2.51
CA VAL A 18 5.71 7.82 1.91
C VAL A 18 6.42 7.88 0.56
N LYS A 19 7.48 7.07 0.39
CA LYS A 19 8.28 7.02 -0.84
C LYS A 19 8.07 5.76 -1.66
N VAL A 20 7.62 4.68 -1.05
CA VAL A 20 7.50 3.36 -1.70
C VAL A 20 6.21 2.69 -1.25
N ILE A 21 5.47 2.15 -2.22
CA ILE A 21 4.25 1.38 -1.99
C ILE A 21 4.35 0.05 -2.73
N PHE A 22 3.98 -1.04 -2.08
CA PHE A 22 3.98 -2.38 -2.66
C PHE A 22 2.55 -2.84 -2.91
N GLY A 23 2.24 -3.42 -4.06
CA GLY A 23 0.88 -3.92 -4.28
C GLY A 23 0.61 -4.45 -5.66
N ILE A 24 -0.63 -4.87 -5.86
CA ILE A 24 -1.17 -5.30 -7.15
C ILE A 24 -2.51 -4.58 -7.41
N PRO A 25 -2.70 -3.96 -8.59
CA PRO A 25 -3.95 -3.28 -8.90
C PRO A 25 -5.10 -4.26 -9.06
N GLY A 26 -6.33 -3.79 -8.81
CA GLY A 26 -7.57 -4.51 -9.06
C GLY A 26 -8.76 -3.56 -9.09
N GLY A 27 -9.93 -4.05 -9.50
CA GLY A 27 -11.07 -3.21 -9.87
C GLY A 27 -11.49 -2.20 -8.79
N ALA A 28 -11.61 -2.63 -7.53
CA ALA A 28 -12.13 -1.78 -6.46
C ALA A 28 -11.13 -0.70 -5.98
N ILE A 29 -9.83 -0.88 -6.20
CA ILE A 29 -8.80 0.10 -5.84
C ILE A 29 -8.32 0.93 -7.04
N MET A 30 -8.89 0.70 -8.23
CA MET A 30 -8.43 1.33 -9.47
C MET A 30 -8.40 2.86 -9.43
N PRO A 31 -9.41 3.57 -8.87
CA PRO A 31 -9.35 5.03 -8.80
C PRO A 31 -8.13 5.56 -8.02
N LEU A 32 -7.66 4.82 -7.02
CA LEU A 32 -6.45 5.19 -6.28
C LEU A 32 -5.18 4.93 -7.10
N TYR A 33 -5.15 3.81 -7.83
CA TYR A 33 -4.05 3.49 -8.74
C TYR A 33 -3.94 4.47 -9.91
N ASP A 34 -5.06 4.97 -10.45
CA ASP A 34 -5.07 5.98 -11.52
C ASP A 34 -4.40 7.28 -11.07
N VAL A 35 -4.72 7.76 -9.87
CA VAL A 35 -4.07 8.94 -9.29
C VAL A 35 -2.59 8.65 -9.00
N LEU A 36 -2.29 7.51 -8.37
CA LEU A 36 -0.93 7.11 -8.04
C LEU A 36 -0.04 6.98 -9.29
N TYR A 37 -0.60 6.54 -10.42
CA TYR A 37 0.13 6.43 -11.69
C TYR A 37 0.67 7.78 -12.19
N SER A 38 -0.06 8.87 -11.93
CA SER A 38 0.37 10.23 -12.25
C SER A 38 1.30 10.87 -11.22
N GLU A 39 1.47 10.25 -10.05
CA GLU A 39 2.32 10.74 -8.98
C GLU A 39 3.74 10.16 -9.10
N THR A 40 4.72 11.04 -9.30
CA THR A 40 6.12 10.63 -9.55
C THR A 40 6.98 10.57 -8.29
N SER A 41 6.54 11.19 -7.19
CA SER A 41 7.28 11.21 -5.92
C SER A 41 7.12 9.94 -5.09
N ILE A 42 6.12 9.10 -5.40
CA ILE A 42 5.89 7.81 -4.75
C ILE A 42 6.18 6.69 -5.75
N LYS A 43 7.13 5.82 -5.42
CA LYS A 43 7.45 4.66 -6.24
C LYS A 43 6.50 3.50 -5.93
N HIS A 44 5.70 3.11 -6.92
CA HIS A 44 4.92 1.86 -6.84
C HIS A 44 5.79 0.66 -7.26
N ILE A 45 5.78 -0.39 -6.44
CA ILE A 45 6.40 -1.68 -6.73
C ILE A 45 5.30 -2.72 -6.95
N LEU A 46 5.12 -3.09 -8.21
CA LEU A 46 4.17 -4.13 -8.60
C LEU A 46 4.64 -5.50 -8.11
N THR A 47 3.83 -6.13 -7.26
CA THR A 47 4.01 -7.52 -6.85
C THR A 47 3.19 -8.47 -7.70
N ARG A 48 3.51 -9.77 -7.66
CA ARG A 48 2.75 -10.81 -8.38
C ARG A 48 1.72 -11.54 -7.50
N HIS A 49 1.70 -11.24 -6.20
CA HIS A 49 0.72 -11.72 -5.24
C HIS A 49 0.68 -10.74 -4.06
N GLU A 50 -0.50 -10.48 -3.48
CA GLU A 50 -0.67 -9.49 -2.39
C GLU A 50 0.09 -9.90 -1.13
N GLN A 51 0.15 -11.20 -0.81
CA GLN A 51 1.01 -11.70 0.27
C GLN A 51 2.47 -11.23 0.10
N GLY A 52 2.98 -11.19 -1.14
CA GLY A 52 4.30 -10.64 -1.45
C GLY A 52 4.40 -9.14 -1.19
N ALA A 53 3.32 -8.38 -1.45
CA ALA A 53 3.26 -6.95 -1.13
C ALA A 53 3.34 -6.69 0.37
N ALA A 54 2.59 -7.44 1.18
CA ALA A 54 2.62 -7.31 2.63
C ALA A 54 4.01 -7.63 3.21
N HIS A 55 4.64 -8.74 2.78
CA HIS A 55 5.98 -9.09 3.24
C HIS A 55 7.07 -8.14 2.72
N ALA A 56 6.91 -7.60 1.51
CA ALA A 56 7.84 -6.58 0.99
C ALA A 56 7.74 -5.27 1.78
N ALA A 57 6.52 -4.85 2.15
CA ALA A 57 6.32 -3.68 3.01
C ALA A 57 6.89 -3.91 4.43
N ASP A 58 6.69 -5.11 5.00
CA ASP A 58 7.31 -5.52 6.27
C ASP A 58 8.85 -5.47 6.19
N GLY A 59 9.45 -6.08 5.16
CA GLY A 59 10.90 -6.04 4.95
C GLY A 59 11.44 -4.62 4.72
N TYR A 60 10.71 -3.78 3.99
CA TYR A 60 11.05 -2.37 3.80
C TYR A 60 11.07 -1.63 5.14
N ALA A 61 10.05 -1.83 5.98
CA ALA A 61 9.97 -1.20 7.28
C ALA A 61 11.14 -1.59 8.19
N ARG A 62 11.46 -2.89 8.24
CA ARG A 62 12.61 -3.41 9.01
C ARG A 62 13.94 -2.85 8.54
N ALA A 63 14.15 -2.79 7.22
CA ALA A 63 15.43 -2.37 6.64
C ALA A 63 15.67 -0.85 6.72
N THR A 64 14.62 -0.05 6.83
CA THR A 64 14.71 1.42 6.74
C THR A 64 14.33 2.15 8.02
N GLY A 65 13.63 1.48 8.95
CA GLY A 65 13.01 2.12 10.10
C GLY A 65 11.81 3.01 9.75
N LYS A 66 11.37 3.04 8.48
CA LYS A 66 10.18 3.79 8.02
C LYS A 66 8.93 2.91 8.06
N VAL A 67 7.75 3.52 7.91
CA VAL A 67 6.47 2.78 7.79
C VAL A 67 6.41 2.07 6.44
N GLY A 68 6.13 0.77 6.45
CA GLY A 68 5.85 0.00 5.23
C GLY A 68 4.42 0.23 4.75
N VAL A 69 4.22 0.44 3.45
CA VAL A 69 2.88 0.65 2.88
C VAL A 69 2.58 -0.39 1.81
N CYS A 70 1.46 -1.10 1.94
CA CYS A 70 0.97 -2.02 0.92
C CYS A 70 -0.48 -1.74 0.48
N MET A 71 -0.80 -2.15 -0.74
CA MET A 71 -2.11 -1.96 -1.38
C MET A 71 -2.65 -3.25 -1.98
N ALA A 72 -3.96 -3.47 -1.84
CA ALA A 72 -4.69 -4.54 -2.49
C ALA A 72 -6.12 -4.10 -2.90
N THR A 73 -6.72 -4.84 -3.83
CA THR A 73 -8.15 -4.67 -4.15
C THR A 73 -9.05 -5.30 -3.07
N SER A 74 -10.36 -5.22 -3.25
CA SER A 74 -11.37 -5.84 -2.40
C SER A 74 -11.31 -7.38 -2.38
N GLY A 75 -12.03 -7.99 -1.45
CA GLY A 75 -12.26 -9.43 -1.38
C GLY A 75 -10.96 -10.24 -1.31
N PRO A 76 -10.65 -11.09 -2.33
CA PRO A 76 -9.47 -11.96 -2.29
C PRO A 76 -8.15 -11.20 -2.14
N GLY A 77 -8.05 -10.00 -2.73
CA GLY A 77 -6.83 -9.20 -2.63
C GLY A 77 -6.54 -8.78 -1.19
N ALA A 78 -7.55 -8.24 -0.50
CA ALA A 78 -7.46 -7.88 0.91
C ALA A 78 -7.13 -9.09 1.80
N THR A 79 -7.79 -10.25 1.58
CA THR A 79 -7.52 -11.45 2.39
C THR A 79 -6.12 -12.02 2.16
N ASN A 80 -5.57 -11.89 0.95
CA ASN A 80 -4.21 -12.33 0.64
C ASN A 80 -3.12 -11.54 1.39
N LEU A 81 -3.43 -10.36 1.94
CA LEU A 81 -2.50 -9.59 2.79
C LEU A 81 -2.37 -10.18 4.20
N ILE A 82 -3.35 -10.95 4.68
CA ILE A 82 -3.51 -11.30 6.11
C ILE A 82 -2.25 -11.95 6.69
N THR A 83 -1.62 -12.90 5.99
CA THR A 83 -0.41 -13.58 6.49
C THR A 83 0.73 -12.60 6.76
N GLY A 84 0.96 -11.65 5.86
CA GLY A 84 2.03 -10.65 6.03
C GLY A 84 1.68 -9.61 7.10
N LEU A 85 0.39 -9.24 7.22
CA LEU A 85 -0.08 -8.34 8.28
C LEU A 85 0.04 -8.98 9.67
N ALA A 86 -0.31 -10.26 9.80
CA ALA A 86 -0.14 -11.00 11.05
C ALA A 86 1.34 -11.11 11.44
N ASN A 87 2.22 -11.39 10.47
CA ASN A 87 3.67 -11.39 10.68
C ASN A 87 4.18 -10.03 11.20
N ALA A 88 3.83 -8.94 10.51
CA ALA A 88 4.23 -7.59 10.91
C ALA A 88 3.68 -7.22 12.30
N HIS A 89 2.43 -7.58 12.60
CA HIS A 89 1.80 -7.29 13.88
C HIS A 89 2.50 -8.01 15.05
N LEU A 90 2.78 -9.31 14.91
CA LEU A 90 3.43 -10.11 15.95
C LEU A 90 4.87 -9.63 16.22
N ASP A 91 5.55 -9.14 15.19
CA ASP A 91 6.92 -8.61 15.29
C ASP A 91 7.00 -7.11 15.58
N SER A 92 5.85 -6.45 15.83
CA SER A 92 5.76 -5.00 16.10
C SER A 92 6.36 -4.13 14.98
N ILE A 93 6.15 -4.52 13.72
CA ILE A 93 6.64 -3.79 12.55
C ILE A 93 5.59 -2.75 12.09
N PRO A 94 5.99 -1.48 11.89
CA PRO A 94 5.07 -0.43 11.47
C PRO A 94 4.66 -0.60 10.00
N LEU A 95 3.38 -0.90 9.77
CA LEU A 95 2.84 -1.17 8.44
C LEU A 95 1.42 -0.58 8.30
N VAL A 96 1.14 0.05 7.16
CA VAL A 96 -0.19 0.52 6.76
C VAL A 96 -0.63 -0.21 5.50
N ALA A 97 -1.81 -0.82 5.55
CA ALA A 97 -2.42 -1.50 4.39
C ALA A 97 -3.68 -0.77 3.93
N PHE A 98 -3.74 -0.46 2.64
CA PHE A 98 -4.94 0.07 2.00
C PHE A 98 -5.60 -1.00 1.15
N THR A 99 -6.91 -1.17 1.34
CA THR A 99 -7.73 -2.09 0.56
C THR A 99 -8.86 -1.34 -0.12
N GLY A 100 -9.04 -1.54 -1.43
CA GLY A 100 -10.22 -1.04 -2.12
C GLY A 100 -11.49 -1.74 -1.64
N GLN A 101 -12.62 -1.05 -1.72
CA GLN A 101 -13.96 -1.58 -1.46
C GLN A 101 -15.01 -0.79 -2.26
#